data_AF-A0A2K8XDK9-F1
#
_entry.id   AF-A0A2K8XDK9-F1
#
_cell.length_a   1.000
_cell.length_b   1.000
_cell.length_c   1.000
_cell.angle_alpha   90.00
_cell.angle_beta   90.00
_cell.angle_gamma   90.00
#
_symmetry.space_group_name_H-M   'P 1'
#
loop_
_entity.id
_entity.type
_entity.pdbx_description
1 polymer ?
#
loop_
_entity_poly.entity_id
_entity_poly.type
_entity_poly.pdbx_seq_one_letter_code
_entity_poly.pdbx_strand_id
1 'polypeptide(L)'
;MNTINKLNTMKKSIIVFAFAILLMPLTAMAQSDIFDKYSDNDNVTYASIKPKMFQMLAKINVQTDDKEAQEFMDMVKSITSFKTLATDDKAVAGDIAKWVKSRSSSLEELMEIKDDGVVVRFYVKEGKNEDHVAELLMFVNGLDAITKDLEVSVNGKKRGMESVLVSFVGDIDLNQLSKLINAFDLPGGKELDKKNNK
;
A
#
# COMPACT_ATOMS: atom_id res chain seq x y z
N MET A 1 25.40 52.69 26.52
CA MET A 1 24.04 52.50 25.95
C MET A 1 23.96 51.40 24.87
N ASN A 2 25.02 51.13 24.09
CA ASN A 2 24.97 50.18 22.96
C ASN A 2 24.94 48.67 23.34
N THR A 3 25.47 48.29 24.50
CA THR A 3 25.51 46.88 24.95
C THR A 3 24.16 46.34 25.39
N ILE A 4 23.32 47.18 26.02
CA ILE A 4 21.99 46.79 26.51
C ILE A 4 21.03 46.57 25.33
N ASN A 5 21.10 47.43 24.30
CA ASN A 5 20.31 47.27 23.08
C ASN A 5 20.70 46.00 22.32
N LYS A 6 21.99 45.68 22.23
CA LYS A 6 22.48 44.47 21.55
C LYS A 6 22.00 43.18 22.26
N LEU A 7 21.96 43.20 23.59
CA LEU A 7 21.46 42.08 24.40
C LEU A 7 19.95 41.86 24.21
N ASN A 8 19.15 42.93 24.15
CA ASN A 8 17.72 42.85 23.86
C ASN A 8 17.44 42.36 22.43
N THR A 9 18.25 42.75 21.45
CA THR A 9 18.13 42.27 20.07
C THR A 9 18.46 40.77 19.97
N MET A 10 19.51 40.29 20.66
CA MET A 10 19.81 38.85 20.74
C MET A 10 18.70 38.04 21.42
N LYS A 11 18.15 38.54 22.54
CA LYS A 11 17.03 37.87 23.24
C LYS A 11 15.78 37.77 22.36
N LYS A 12 15.43 38.84 21.63
CA LYS A 12 14.32 38.82 20.67
C LYS A 12 14.58 37.83 19.52
N SER A 13 15.81 37.78 19.01
CA SER A 13 16.18 36.83 17.94
C SER A 13 16.12 35.38 18.41
N ILE A 14 16.52 35.08 19.65
CA ILE A 14 16.42 33.74 20.26
C ILE A 14 14.95 33.33 20.42
N ILE A 15 14.08 34.25 20.86
CA ILE A 15 12.65 33.99 21.00
C ILE A 15 12.01 33.70 19.63
N VAL A 16 12.36 34.45 18.58
CA VAL A 16 11.88 34.19 17.21
C VAL A 16 12.37 32.83 16.69
N PHE A 17 13.61 32.46 16.96
CA PHE A 17 14.17 31.17 16.55
C PHE A 17 13.51 29.99 17.30
N ALA A 18 13.25 30.15 18.61
CA ALA A 18 12.54 29.16 19.41
C ALA A 18 11.08 28.98 18.94
N PHE A 19 10.41 30.07 18.58
CA PHE A 19 9.06 30.03 18.00
C PHE A 19 9.04 29.35 16.63
N ALA A 20 10.06 29.58 15.79
CA ALA A 20 10.18 28.91 14.49
C ALA A 20 10.35 27.39 14.65
N ILE A 21 11.18 26.93 15.59
CA ILE A 21 11.37 25.49 15.87
C ILE A 21 10.09 24.84 16.41
N LEU A 22 9.31 25.54 17.24
CA LEU A 22 8.02 25.07 17.76
C LEU A 22 6.95 24.90 16.67
N LEU A 23 7.05 25.65 15.56
CA LEU A 23 6.10 25.58 14.45
C LEU A 23 6.52 24.58 13.35
N MET A 24 7.78 24.14 13.31
CA MET A 24 8.27 23.13 12.35
C MET A 24 7.56 21.76 12.40
N PRO A 25 7.21 21.17 13.57
CA PRO A 25 6.60 19.84 13.58
C PRO A 25 5.16 19.82 13.05
N LEU A 26 4.50 20.98 12.88
CA LEU A 26 3.12 21.04 12.39
C LEU A 26 3.01 20.73 10.88
N THR A 27 4.08 20.94 10.10
CA THR A 27 4.09 20.61 8.66
C THR A 27 4.57 19.19 8.38
N ALA A 28 5.21 18.52 9.34
CA ALA A 28 5.70 17.15 9.19
C ALA A 28 4.59 16.09 9.25
N MET A 29 3.43 16.45 9.83
CA MET A 29 2.29 15.54 10.03
C MET A 29 1.36 15.46 8.80
N ALA A 30 1.67 16.19 7.72
CA ALA A 30 0.90 16.21 6.48
C ALA A 30 1.54 15.36 5.37
N GLN A 31 2.19 14.24 5.73
CA GLN A 31 2.50 13.22 4.74
C GLN A 31 1.16 12.61 4.27
N SER A 32 0.62 13.17 3.19
CA SER A 32 -0.47 12.58 2.43
C SER A 32 -0.15 11.11 2.16
N ASP A 33 -1.11 10.23 2.41
CA ASP A 33 -1.07 8.82 2.04
C ASP A 33 -0.59 8.68 0.58
N ILE A 34 0.30 7.74 0.28
CA ILE A 34 0.91 7.61 -1.06
C ILE A 34 -0.16 7.46 -2.15
N PHE A 35 -1.26 6.79 -1.80
CA PHE A 35 -2.41 6.61 -2.67
C PHE A 35 -3.10 7.92 -3.02
N ASP A 36 -3.27 8.82 -2.05
CA ASP A 36 -3.94 10.10 -2.27
C ASP A 36 -3.00 11.09 -3.00
N LYS A 37 -1.69 10.97 -2.78
CA LYS A 37 -0.68 11.75 -3.51
C LYS A 37 -0.67 11.46 -5.01
N TYR A 38 -0.95 10.22 -5.40
CA TYR A 38 -0.80 9.74 -6.77
C TYR A 38 -2.12 9.35 -7.45
N SER A 39 -3.27 9.51 -6.79
CA SER A 39 -4.57 9.10 -7.32
C SER A 39 -4.95 9.80 -8.64
N ASP A 40 -4.49 11.04 -8.83
CA ASP A 40 -4.78 11.88 -9.99
C ASP A 40 -3.57 12.04 -10.93
N ASN A 41 -2.55 11.18 -10.81
CA ASN A 41 -1.33 11.28 -11.61
C ASN A 41 -1.44 10.46 -12.91
N ASP A 42 -1.18 11.10 -14.06
CA ASP A 42 -1.28 10.46 -15.39
C ASP A 42 -0.35 9.26 -15.61
N ASN A 43 0.77 9.21 -14.89
CA ASN A 43 1.76 8.12 -14.96
C ASN A 43 1.40 6.96 -14.01
N VAL A 44 0.28 7.05 -13.30
CA VAL A 44 -0.14 6.08 -12.30
C VAL A 44 -1.48 5.49 -12.67
N THR A 45 -1.56 4.17 -12.62
CA THR A 45 -2.83 3.46 -12.62
C THR A 45 -3.28 3.32 -11.17
N TYR A 46 -4.35 4.02 -10.80
CA TYR A 46 -4.93 3.99 -9.46
C TYR A 46 -6.33 3.36 -9.50
N ALA A 47 -6.60 2.49 -8.54
CA ALA A 47 -7.96 2.07 -8.24
C ALA A 47 -8.20 2.02 -6.74
N SER A 48 -9.39 2.46 -6.31
CA SER A 48 -9.82 2.35 -4.92
C SER A 48 -11.28 1.93 -4.83
N ILE A 49 -11.51 0.85 -4.10
CA ILE A 49 -12.85 0.37 -3.79
C ILE A 49 -13.15 0.77 -2.35
N LYS A 50 -14.23 1.54 -2.19
CA LYS A 50 -14.67 2.09 -0.89
C LYS A 50 -15.56 1.08 -0.15
N PRO A 51 -15.67 1.19 1.20
CA PRO A 51 -16.48 0.28 2.02
C PRO A 51 -17.91 0.07 1.52
N LYS A 52 -18.51 1.12 0.94
CA LYS A 52 -19.87 1.06 0.42
C LYS A 52 -20.06 0.00 -0.67
N MET A 53 -19.05 -0.21 -1.53
CA MET A 53 -19.11 -1.23 -2.58
C MET A 53 -19.07 -2.63 -1.98
N PHE A 54 -18.20 -2.88 -1.00
CA PHE A 54 -18.14 -4.16 -0.28
C PHE A 54 -19.44 -4.45 0.46
N GLN A 55 -20.05 -3.44 1.10
CA GLN A 55 -21.37 -3.58 1.72
C GLN A 55 -22.49 -3.87 0.70
N MET A 56 -22.38 -3.37 -0.53
CA MET A 56 -23.34 -3.69 -1.59
C MET A 56 -23.16 -5.15 -2.04
N LEU A 57 -21.92 -5.60 -2.29
CA LEU A 57 -21.62 -6.99 -2.62
C LEU A 57 -22.05 -7.96 -1.51
N ALA A 58 -21.82 -7.59 -0.24
CA ALA A 58 -22.24 -8.35 0.93
C ALA A 58 -23.75 -8.60 1.00
N LYS A 59 -24.55 -7.66 0.48
CA LYS A 59 -26.02 -7.74 0.45
C LYS A 59 -26.55 -8.52 -0.74
N ILE A 60 -25.75 -8.70 -1.79
CA ILE A 60 -26.08 -9.64 -2.85
C ILE A 60 -25.89 -11.03 -2.24
N ASN A 61 -26.98 -11.59 -1.74
CA ASN A 61 -26.97 -12.92 -1.15
C ASN A 61 -26.91 -13.95 -2.30
N VAL A 62 -25.71 -14.13 -2.86
CA VAL A 62 -25.45 -15.21 -3.81
C VAL A 62 -25.44 -16.50 -3.01
N GLN A 63 -26.61 -17.13 -2.86
CA GLN A 63 -26.67 -18.50 -2.38
C GLN A 63 -26.14 -19.38 -3.50
N THR A 64 -24.95 -19.92 -3.29
CA THR A 64 -24.30 -20.85 -4.18
C THR A 64 -24.00 -22.11 -3.40
N ASP A 65 -24.25 -23.27 -3.99
CA ASP A 65 -23.90 -24.56 -3.40
C ASP A 65 -22.40 -24.84 -3.48
N ASP A 66 -21.66 -23.95 -4.16
CA ASP A 66 -20.21 -24.00 -4.27
C ASP A 66 -19.54 -23.37 -3.03
N LYS A 67 -18.88 -24.24 -2.26
CA LYS A 67 -18.11 -23.87 -1.07
C LYS A 67 -17.01 -22.86 -1.37
N GLU A 68 -16.36 -22.94 -2.53
CA GLU A 68 -15.26 -22.04 -2.88
C GLU A 68 -15.78 -20.63 -3.16
N ALA A 69 -16.90 -20.53 -3.86
CA ALA A 69 -17.58 -19.26 -4.09
C ALA A 69 -18.11 -18.64 -2.79
N GLN A 70 -18.60 -19.44 -1.84
CA GLN A 70 -19.03 -18.96 -0.52
C GLN A 70 -17.85 -18.37 0.28
N GLU A 71 -16.72 -19.08 0.34
CA GLU A 71 -15.50 -18.60 1.00
C GLU A 71 -14.98 -17.30 0.37
N PHE A 72 -15.00 -17.19 -0.96
CA PHE A 72 -14.67 -15.96 -1.66
C PHE A 72 -15.60 -14.79 -1.28
N MET A 73 -16.91 -15.03 -1.20
CA MET A 73 -17.87 -14.00 -0.80
C MET A 73 -17.64 -13.54 0.64
N ASP A 74 -17.30 -14.45 1.55
CA ASP A 74 -17.04 -14.12 2.95
C ASP A 74 -15.74 -13.32 3.12
N MET A 75 -14.71 -13.64 2.32
CA MET A 75 -13.50 -12.83 2.22
C MET A 75 -13.80 -11.41 1.70
N VAL A 76 -14.58 -11.27 0.62
CA VAL A 76 -14.95 -9.95 0.08
C VAL A 76 -15.75 -9.12 1.10
N LYS A 77 -16.61 -9.76 1.90
CA LYS A 77 -17.38 -9.09 2.97
C LYS A 77 -16.49 -8.58 4.10
N SER A 78 -15.35 -9.23 4.35
CA SER A 78 -14.46 -8.85 5.44
C SER A 78 -13.55 -7.67 5.08
N ILE A 79 -13.40 -7.37 3.80
CA ILE A 79 -12.65 -6.22 3.29
C ILE A 79 -13.51 -4.95 3.41
N THR A 80 -12.91 -3.91 3.97
CA THR A 80 -13.52 -2.57 4.10
C THR A 80 -12.92 -1.57 3.13
N SER A 81 -11.66 -1.75 2.73
CA SER A 81 -11.00 -0.90 1.75
C SER A 81 -10.03 -1.70 0.91
N PHE A 82 -10.00 -1.39 -0.38
CA PHE A 82 -8.97 -1.82 -1.31
C PHE A 82 -8.42 -0.59 -2.03
N LYS A 83 -7.10 -0.48 -2.09
CA LYS A 83 -6.39 0.52 -2.90
C LYS A 83 -5.25 -0.15 -3.65
N THR A 84 -5.03 0.25 -4.90
CA THR A 84 -3.87 -0.17 -5.68
C THR A 84 -3.26 1.01 -6.44
N LEU A 85 -1.93 1.00 -6.55
CA LEU A 85 -1.15 1.86 -7.41
C LEU A 85 -0.26 0.99 -8.28
N ALA A 86 -0.22 1.25 -9.58
CA ALA A 86 0.77 0.67 -10.49
C ALA A 86 1.40 1.79 -11.32
N THR A 87 2.71 1.71 -11.54
CA THR A 87 3.48 2.73 -12.27
C THR A 87 4.65 2.11 -13.03
N ASP A 88 4.96 2.65 -14.19
CA ASP A 88 6.23 2.44 -14.92
C ASP A 88 7.24 3.59 -14.71
N ASP A 89 6.78 4.72 -14.17
CA ASP A 89 7.65 5.84 -13.82
C ASP A 89 8.57 5.49 -12.64
N LYS A 90 9.89 5.53 -12.88
CA LYS A 90 10.92 5.18 -11.90
C LYS A 90 10.99 6.14 -10.71
N ALA A 91 10.65 7.41 -10.91
CA ALA A 91 10.62 8.37 -9.81
C ALA A 91 9.43 8.09 -8.89
N VAL A 92 8.27 7.77 -9.46
CA VAL A 92 7.09 7.36 -8.68
C VAL A 92 7.35 6.03 -7.97
N ALA A 93 7.90 5.03 -8.66
CA ALA A 93 8.26 3.75 -8.04
C ALA A 93 9.24 3.92 -6.87
N GLY A 94 10.25 4.78 -7.02
CA GLY A 94 11.18 5.12 -5.95
C GLY A 94 10.53 5.82 -4.75
N ASP A 95 9.50 6.64 -4.98
CA ASP A 95 8.74 7.28 -3.90
C ASP A 95 7.83 6.29 -3.17
N ILE A 96 7.16 5.40 -3.90
CA ILE A 96 6.38 4.29 -3.33
C ILE A 96 7.28 3.43 -2.44
N ALA A 97 8.47 3.04 -2.92
CA ALA A 97 9.42 2.23 -2.14
C ALA A 97 9.84 2.91 -0.83
N LYS A 98 10.07 4.22 -0.85
CA LYS A 98 10.38 5.01 0.35
C LYS A 98 9.20 5.05 1.32
N TRP A 99 7.99 5.25 0.79
CA TRP A 99 6.78 5.25 1.60
C TRP A 99 6.54 3.90 2.26
N VAL A 100 6.66 2.80 1.52
CA VAL A 100 6.54 1.43 2.06
C VAL A 100 7.55 1.20 3.17
N LYS A 101 8.82 1.58 2.97
CA LYS A 101 9.85 1.48 4.01
C LYS A 101 9.53 2.28 5.27
N SER A 102 8.87 3.43 5.12
CA SER A 102 8.45 4.23 6.27
C SER A 102 7.30 3.56 7.04
N ARG A 103 6.32 3.00 6.30
CA ARG A 103 5.13 2.37 6.87
C ARG A 103 5.40 0.98 7.45
N SER A 104 6.36 0.24 6.88
CA SER A 104 6.75 -1.10 7.33
C SER A 104 7.26 -1.11 8.77
N SER A 105 7.66 0.03 9.34
CA SER A 105 8.04 0.14 10.76
C SER A 105 6.89 -0.17 11.73
N SER A 106 5.65 -0.03 11.27
CA SER A 106 4.43 -0.32 12.03
C SER A 106 3.72 -1.60 11.61
N LEU A 107 4.34 -2.38 10.71
CA LEU A 107 3.79 -3.60 10.12
C LEU A 107 4.79 -4.74 10.32
N GLU A 108 4.29 -5.97 10.37
CA GLU A 108 5.11 -7.17 10.34
C GLU A 108 5.34 -7.62 8.90
N GLU A 109 6.57 -7.97 8.53
CA GLU A 109 6.87 -8.57 7.23
C GLU A 109 6.59 -10.08 7.29
N LEU A 110 5.56 -10.53 6.60
CA LEU A 110 5.18 -11.95 6.58
C LEU A 110 5.98 -12.76 5.57
N MET A 111 6.23 -12.19 4.39
CA MET A 111 6.88 -12.91 3.31
C MET A 111 7.59 -11.97 2.35
N GLU A 112 8.75 -12.42 1.88
CA GLU A 112 9.49 -11.83 0.77
C GLU A 112 9.75 -12.91 -0.28
N ILE A 113 9.47 -12.60 -1.55
CA ILE A 113 9.77 -13.42 -2.72
C ILE A 113 10.68 -12.60 -3.62
N LYS A 114 11.79 -13.21 -4.06
CA LYS A 114 12.73 -12.61 -5.00
C LYS A 114 12.89 -13.54 -6.19
N ASP A 115 12.60 -13.04 -7.39
CA ASP A 115 12.70 -13.81 -8.62
C ASP A 115 13.05 -12.88 -9.79
N ASP A 116 14.06 -13.23 -10.58
CA ASP A 116 14.49 -12.48 -11.78
C ASP A 116 14.53 -10.94 -11.67
N GLY A 117 15.01 -10.43 -10.53
CA GLY A 117 15.11 -8.99 -10.26
C GLY A 117 13.82 -8.32 -9.77
N VAL A 118 12.73 -9.08 -9.71
CA VAL A 118 11.46 -8.70 -9.07
C VAL A 118 11.52 -9.05 -7.59
N VAL A 119 11.06 -8.13 -6.75
CA VAL A 119 10.91 -8.35 -5.32
C VAL A 119 9.45 -8.10 -4.94
N VAL A 120 8.81 -9.11 -4.37
CA VAL A 120 7.46 -9.05 -3.81
C VAL A 120 7.57 -9.13 -2.29
N ARG A 121 6.93 -8.20 -1.57
CA ARG A 121 6.88 -8.20 -0.10
C ARG A 121 5.45 -8.09 0.39
N PHE A 122 5.15 -8.85 1.43
CA PHE A 122 3.89 -8.85 2.13
C PHE A 122 4.11 -8.35 3.55
N TYR A 123 3.39 -7.29 3.91
CA TYR A 123 3.37 -6.72 5.23
C TYR A 123 1.96 -6.82 5.80
N VAL A 124 1.85 -7.04 7.10
CA VAL A 124 0.56 -7.07 7.78
C VAL A 124 0.54 -6.25 9.05
N LYS A 125 -0.65 -5.82 9.41
CA LYS A 125 -0.95 -5.33 10.74
C LYS A 125 -1.83 -6.35 11.44
N GLU A 126 -1.39 -6.82 12.61
CA GLU A 126 -2.17 -7.72 13.45
C GLU A 126 -3.61 -7.18 13.65
N GLY A 127 -4.57 -8.10 13.58
CA GLY A 127 -5.98 -7.82 13.75
C GLY A 127 -6.47 -8.20 15.14
N LYS A 128 -7.62 -8.86 15.17
CA LYS A 128 -8.30 -9.26 16.42
C LYS A 128 -7.64 -10.46 17.13
N ASN A 129 -6.90 -11.28 16.39
CA ASN A 129 -6.21 -12.49 16.85
C ASN A 129 -5.09 -12.87 15.86
N GLU A 130 -4.35 -13.94 16.16
CA GLU A 130 -3.17 -14.37 15.38
C GLU A 130 -3.48 -14.76 13.92
N ASP A 131 -4.69 -15.25 13.65
CA ASP A 131 -5.10 -15.69 12.31
C ASP A 131 -5.70 -14.56 11.46
N HIS A 132 -5.95 -13.38 12.05
CA HIS A 132 -6.61 -12.28 11.36
C HIS A 132 -5.77 -11.01 11.36
N VAL A 133 -5.75 -10.32 10.23
CA VAL A 133 -5.02 -9.07 10.05
C VAL A 133 -5.95 -7.91 9.74
N ALA A 134 -5.65 -6.75 10.34
CA ALA A 134 -6.39 -5.51 10.14
C ALA A 134 -6.02 -4.82 8.81
N GLU A 135 -4.77 -5.00 8.37
CA GLU A 135 -4.22 -4.42 7.15
C GLU A 135 -3.28 -5.44 6.50
N LEU A 136 -3.39 -5.58 5.18
CA LEU A 136 -2.44 -6.29 4.34
C LEU A 136 -1.91 -5.30 3.30
N LEU A 137 -0.59 -5.15 3.26
CA LEU A 137 0.11 -4.31 2.31
C LEU A 137 1.07 -5.18 1.49
N MET A 138 0.85 -5.22 0.19
CA MET A 138 1.69 -5.94 -0.76
C MET A 138 2.43 -4.93 -1.63
N PHE A 139 3.75 -5.09 -1.72
CA PHE A 139 4.60 -4.23 -2.52
C PHE A 139 5.44 -5.06 -3.49
N VAL A 140 5.34 -4.72 -4.77
CA VAL A 140 6.16 -5.31 -5.82
C VAL A 140 7.01 -4.25 -6.48
N ASN A 141 8.27 -4.58 -6.66
CA ASN A 141 9.26 -3.69 -7.27
C ASN A 141 10.12 -4.45 -8.27
N GLY A 142 10.59 -3.77 -9.31
CA GLY A 142 11.47 -4.34 -10.33
C GLY A 142 10.76 -5.11 -11.44
N LEU A 143 9.44 -4.89 -11.64
CA LEU A 143 8.71 -5.55 -12.74
C LEU A 143 9.25 -5.18 -14.14
N ASP A 144 10.04 -4.10 -14.28
CA ASP A 144 10.66 -3.68 -15.55
C ASP A 144 11.61 -4.77 -16.08
N ALA A 145 12.16 -5.61 -15.20
CA ALA A 145 13.03 -6.72 -15.58
C ALA A 145 12.31 -7.81 -16.39
N ILE A 146 11.01 -8.02 -16.12
CA ILE A 146 10.21 -9.10 -16.71
C ILE A 146 9.10 -8.60 -17.63
N THR A 147 8.71 -7.32 -17.56
CA THR A 147 7.63 -6.74 -18.37
C THR A 147 8.10 -5.99 -19.61
N LYS A 148 9.43 -5.85 -19.82
CA LYS A 148 10.00 -5.19 -21.01
C LYS A 148 9.50 -5.74 -22.34
N ASP A 149 9.26 -7.05 -22.38
CA ASP A 149 8.83 -7.77 -23.58
C ASP A 149 7.33 -8.08 -23.58
N LEU A 150 6.62 -7.77 -22.48
CA LEU A 150 5.17 -7.96 -22.37
C LEU A 150 4.46 -6.67 -22.78
N GLU A 151 3.76 -6.71 -23.91
CA GLU A 151 2.96 -5.58 -24.40
C GLU A 151 1.70 -5.36 -23.54
N VAL A 152 1.85 -4.77 -22.36
CA VAL A 152 0.70 -4.33 -21.56
C VAL A 152 0.24 -2.96 -22.08
N SER A 153 -0.96 -2.93 -22.65
CA SER A 153 -1.57 -1.71 -23.17
C SER A 153 -2.67 -1.23 -22.23
N VAL A 154 -2.45 -0.09 -21.56
CA VAL A 154 -3.49 0.60 -20.78
C VAL A 154 -3.83 1.90 -21.49
N ASN A 155 -5.11 2.08 -21.86
CA ASN A 155 -5.58 3.23 -22.65
C ASN A 155 -4.81 3.45 -23.98
N GLY A 156 -4.42 2.36 -24.66
CA GLY A 156 -3.73 2.42 -25.96
C GLY A 156 -2.26 2.86 -25.91
N LYS A 157 -1.70 3.08 -24.72
CA LYS A 157 -0.26 3.31 -24.52
C LYS A 157 0.39 2.03 -24.03
N LYS A 158 1.50 1.63 -24.65
CA LYS A 158 2.40 0.61 -24.09
C LYS A 158 2.92 1.14 -22.75
N ARG A 159 2.58 0.46 -21.67
CA ARG A 159 3.09 0.76 -20.33
C ARG A 159 3.84 -0.46 -19.83
N GLY A 160 5.07 -0.27 -19.40
CA GLY A 160 5.74 -1.27 -18.58
C GLY A 160 5.05 -1.34 -17.22
N MET A 161 5.56 -2.19 -16.33
CA MET A 161 5.29 -2.03 -14.90
C MET A 161 6.63 -2.00 -14.21
N GLU A 162 6.94 -0.97 -13.45
CA GLU A 162 8.14 -0.92 -12.60
C GLU A 162 7.77 -1.37 -11.19
N SER A 163 6.65 -0.86 -10.67
CA SER A 163 6.21 -1.14 -9.30
C SER A 163 4.69 -1.17 -9.18
N VAL A 164 4.22 -2.05 -8.27
CA VAL A 164 2.83 -2.20 -7.87
C VAL A 164 2.74 -2.16 -6.34
N LEU A 165 1.80 -1.39 -5.82
CA LEU A 165 1.47 -1.33 -4.39
C LEU A 165 -0.01 -1.64 -4.21
N VAL A 166 -0.33 -2.63 -3.40
CA VAL A 166 -1.70 -3.02 -3.07
C VAL A 166 -1.91 -2.94 -1.56
N SER A 167 -3.04 -2.40 -1.14
CA SER A 167 -3.46 -2.32 0.26
C SER A 167 -4.89 -2.83 0.41
N PHE A 168 -5.06 -3.77 1.34
CA PHE A 168 -6.36 -4.20 1.85
C PHE A 168 -6.47 -3.81 3.32
N VAL A 169 -7.64 -3.33 3.72
CA VAL A 169 -7.98 -3.06 5.13
C VAL A 169 -9.29 -3.75 5.44
N GLY A 170 -9.36 -4.48 6.55
CA GLY A 170 -10.53 -5.27 6.90
C GLY A 170 -10.26 -6.25 8.04
N ASP A 171 -11.09 -7.27 8.14
CA ASP A 171 -10.88 -8.43 9.02
C ASP A 171 -10.45 -9.62 8.16
N ILE A 172 -9.18 -9.65 7.76
CA ILE A 172 -8.69 -10.56 6.72
C ILE A 172 -8.13 -11.81 7.38
N ASP A 173 -8.70 -12.97 7.07
CA ASP A 173 -8.18 -14.27 7.52
C ASP A 173 -6.93 -14.64 6.70
N LEU A 174 -5.79 -14.82 7.39
CA LEU A 174 -4.52 -15.17 6.77
C LEU A 174 -4.53 -16.54 6.10
N ASN A 175 -5.38 -17.46 6.55
CA ASN A 175 -5.54 -18.77 5.90
C ASN A 175 -6.12 -18.65 4.50
N GLN A 176 -6.75 -17.51 4.19
CA GLN A 176 -7.32 -17.20 2.89
C GLN A 176 -6.44 -16.25 2.07
N LEU A 177 -5.25 -15.90 2.56
CA LEU A 177 -4.35 -14.97 1.89
C LEU A 177 -3.95 -15.42 0.47
N SER A 178 -3.66 -16.71 0.27
CA SER A 178 -3.36 -17.24 -1.07
C SER A 178 -4.55 -17.11 -2.01
N LYS A 179 -5.77 -17.35 -1.51
CA LYS A 179 -7.03 -17.17 -2.26
C LYS A 179 -7.26 -15.70 -2.60
N LEU A 180 -6.97 -14.78 -1.69
CA LEU A 180 -7.06 -13.33 -1.93
C LEU A 180 -6.14 -12.91 -3.07
N ILE A 181 -4.88 -13.35 -3.03
CA ILE A 181 -3.88 -13.00 -4.04
C ILE A 181 -4.25 -13.60 -5.40
N ASN A 182 -4.72 -14.85 -5.44
CA ASN A 182 -5.19 -15.49 -6.67
C ASN A 182 -6.46 -14.83 -7.24
N ALA A 183 -7.43 -14.47 -6.39
CA ALA A 183 -8.70 -13.91 -6.85
C ALA A 183 -8.57 -12.50 -7.44
N PHE A 184 -7.58 -11.73 -6.98
CA PHE A 184 -7.25 -10.41 -7.53
C PHE A 184 -6.13 -10.47 -8.58
N ASP A 185 -5.73 -11.67 -9.02
CA ASP A 185 -4.64 -11.93 -9.97
C ASP A 185 -3.35 -11.16 -9.63
N LEU A 186 -3.03 -11.12 -8.34
CA LEU A 186 -1.88 -10.38 -7.84
C LEU A 186 -0.59 -11.20 -8.05
N PRO A 187 0.52 -10.55 -8.47
CA PRO A 187 1.79 -11.22 -8.72
C PRO A 187 2.30 -11.96 -7.46
N GLY A 188 2.51 -13.28 -7.55
CA GLY A 188 3.02 -14.11 -6.46
C GLY A 188 2.06 -15.19 -5.95
N GLY A 189 0.80 -15.22 -6.39
CA GLY A 189 -0.19 -16.23 -5.95
C GLY A 189 0.22 -17.68 -6.19
N LYS A 190 0.79 -17.97 -7.37
CA LYS A 190 1.27 -19.31 -7.75
C LYS A 190 2.41 -19.85 -6.86
N GLU A 191 3.21 -18.98 -6.26
CA GLU A 191 4.32 -19.38 -5.37
C GLU A 191 3.85 -19.64 -3.94
N LEU A 192 2.69 -19.09 -3.54
CA LEU A 192 2.06 -19.35 -2.24
C LEU A 192 1.37 -20.72 -2.21
N ASP A 193 0.69 -21.10 -3.29
CA ASP A 193 0.01 -22.40 -3.39
C ASP A 193 0.99 -23.59 -3.33
N LYS A 194 2.25 -23.38 -3.75
CA LYS A 194 3.31 -24.39 -3.66
C LYS A 194 3.83 -24.58 -2.22
N LYS A 195 3.74 -23.55 -1.36
CA LYS A 195 4.24 -23.61 0.02
C LYS A 195 3.25 -24.25 0.99
N ASN A 196 1.94 -24.12 0.75
CA ASN A 196 0.89 -24.74 1.58
C ASN A 196 0.69 -26.25 1.34
N ASN A 197 1.32 -26.83 0.31
CA ASN A 197 1.23 -28.25 -0.04
C ASN A 197 2.47 -29.07 0.39
N LYS A 198 3.25 -28.58 1.35
CA LYS A 198 4.34 -29.31 2.03
C LYS A 198 4.11 -29.33 3.52
#